data_AF-A0A349UWW8-F1
#
_entry.id   AF-A0A349UWW8-F1
#
_cell.length_a   1.000
_cell.length_b   1.000
_cell.length_c   1.000
_cell.angle_alpha   90.00
_cell.angle_beta   90.00
_cell.angle_gamma   90.00
#
_symmetry.space_group_name_H-M   'P 1'
#
loop_
_entity.id
_entity.type
_entity.pdbx_description
1 polymer ?
#
loop_
_entity_poly.entity_id
_entity_poly.type
_entity_poly.pdbx_seq_one_letter_code
_entity_poly.pdbx_strand_id
1 'polypeptide(L)'
;ANRRPTGMQAFVMNTRREQFSDPRVREALALAFDFEWTNRNLFNGQYTRTRSYFSNSDLAALGKPKGEELAVLEPFRGQVPETVFGEPYAPPVTDGSGWLRENLRRANALLQDAGWAVQDFQLVDAETGAPFRFEILLVSPAFERIVLPYVRNLKRLGIEDKVRLVDENQYINRFRQFDFDMMVWVWGQSETPGNEQYEYWSQAAADSAGSRNLAGVRD
;
A
#
# COMPACT_ATOMS: atom_id res chain seq x y z
N ALA A 1 -15.87 18.96 7.54
CA ALA A 1 -15.66 17.92 6.52
C ALA A 1 -16.83 17.99 5.54
N ASN A 2 -16.58 18.11 4.24
CA ASN A 2 -17.62 18.28 3.23
C ASN A 2 -18.28 16.95 2.77
N ARG A 3 -18.11 15.87 3.55
CA ARG A 3 -18.64 14.49 3.36
C ARG A 3 -18.38 13.83 1.99
N ARG A 4 -17.58 14.47 1.14
CA ARG A 4 -17.11 13.94 -0.14
C ARG A 4 -15.94 12.98 0.05
N PRO A 5 -16.01 11.75 -0.48
CA PRO A 5 -14.87 10.84 -0.40
C PRO A 5 -13.69 11.45 -1.16
N THR A 6 -12.51 11.42 -0.54
CA THR A 6 -11.28 11.93 -1.16
C THR A 6 -10.58 10.88 -2.01
N GLY A 7 -11.10 9.65 -2.03
CA GLY A 7 -10.46 8.49 -2.64
C GLY A 7 -9.17 8.08 -1.93
N MET A 8 -8.39 7.23 -2.59
CA MET A 8 -7.13 6.73 -2.04
C MET A 8 -5.96 6.96 -2.98
N GLN A 9 -5.05 7.85 -2.54
CA GLN A 9 -3.68 7.88 -3.05
C GLN A 9 -2.83 6.90 -2.24
N ALA A 10 -2.11 6.00 -2.92
CA ALA A 10 -1.30 4.99 -2.28
C ALA A 10 -0.02 4.66 -3.05
N PHE A 11 0.93 4.08 -2.31
CA PHE A 11 1.94 3.21 -2.90
C PHE A 11 1.29 1.86 -3.17
N VAL A 12 1.02 1.57 -4.43
CA VAL A 12 0.41 0.31 -4.87
C VAL A 12 1.49 -0.73 -4.98
N MET A 13 1.36 -1.81 -4.23
CA MET A 13 2.20 -3.00 -4.34
C MET A 13 1.52 -3.99 -5.28
N ASN A 14 2.22 -4.43 -6.32
CA ASN A 14 1.71 -5.41 -7.27
C ASN A 14 1.81 -6.81 -6.66
N THR A 15 0.70 -7.38 -6.16
CA THR A 15 0.70 -8.69 -5.50
C THR A 15 0.95 -9.86 -6.46
N ARG A 16 0.98 -9.59 -7.77
CA ARG A 16 1.44 -10.53 -8.79
C ARG A 16 2.94 -10.80 -8.69
N ARG A 17 3.71 -9.92 -8.04
CA ARG A 17 5.12 -10.13 -7.72
C ARG A 17 5.21 -10.93 -6.42
N GLU A 18 5.98 -12.02 -6.45
CA GLU A 18 6.13 -12.95 -5.34
C GLU A 18 6.51 -12.25 -4.02
N GLN A 19 7.45 -11.31 -4.08
CA GLN A 19 7.90 -10.51 -2.92
C GLN A 19 6.79 -9.68 -2.25
N PHE A 20 5.63 -9.45 -2.89
CA PHE A 20 4.50 -8.72 -2.32
C PHE A 20 3.25 -9.59 -2.11
N SER A 21 3.35 -10.90 -2.35
CA SER A 21 2.22 -11.83 -2.22
C SER A 21 1.76 -11.96 -0.76
N ASP A 22 2.71 -11.98 0.20
CA ASP A 22 2.40 -12.08 1.62
C ASP A 22 1.89 -10.73 2.21
N PRO A 23 0.71 -10.70 2.84
CA PRO A 23 0.17 -9.49 3.46
C PRO A 23 1.06 -8.90 4.56
N ARG A 24 1.82 -9.72 5.29
CA ARG A 24 2.72 -9.28 6.37
C ARG A 24 3.89 -8.48 5.81
N VAL A 25 4.39 -8.85 4.63
CA VAL A 25 5.40 -8.06 3.92
C VAL A 25 4.81 -6.70 3.54
N ARG A 26 3.60 -6.67 2.99
CA ARG A 26 2.94 -5.39 2.63
C ARG A 26 2.71 -4.48 3.84
N GLU A 27 2.33 -5.05 4.98
CA GLU A 27 2.21 -4.32 6.25
C GLU A 27 3.57 -3.78 6.74
N ALA A 28 4.63 -4.60 6.68
CA ALA A 28 5.99 -4.18 7.03
C ALA A 28 6.47 -2.99 6.19
N LEU A 29 6.20 -3.01 4.89
CA LEU A 29 6.52 -1.91 3.99
C LEU A 29 5.69 -0.66 4.31
N ALA A 30 4.40 -0.81 4.66
CA ALA A 30 3.57 0.31 5.09
C ALA A 30 4.09 0.97 6.39
N LEU A 31 4.62 0.18 7.33
CA LEU A 31 5.25 0.65 8.57
C LEU A 31 6.50 1.50 8.32
N ALA A 32 7.22 1.27 7.23
CA ALA A 32 8.40 2.05 6.87
C ALA A 32 8.08 3.44 6.28
N PHE A 33 6.81 3.72 5.95
CA PHE A 33 6.39 5.04 5.49
C PHE A 33 6.07 5.99 6.65
N ASP A 34 6.85 7.06 6.80
CA ASP A 34 6.67 8.07 7.83
C ASP A 34 5.80 9.23 7.31
N PHE A 35 4.48 9.07 7.42
CA PHE A 35 3.54 10.09 6.97
C PHE A 35 3.70 11.40 7.74
N GLU A 36 3.85 11.35 9.06
CA GLU A 36 3.89 12.54 9.90
C GLU A 36 5.10 13.41 9.56
N TRP A 37 6.27 12.79 9.34
CA TRP A 37 7.46 13.49 8.86
C TRP A 37 7.25 14.04 7.45
N THR A 38 6.73 13.23 6.51
CA THR A 38 6.46 13.68 5.14
C THR A 38 5.52 14.89 5.14
N ASN A 39 4.42 14.83 5.89
CA ASN A 39 3.43 15.89 5.95
C ASN A 39 4.01 17.17 6.57
N ARG A 40 4.74 17.05 7.69
CA ARG A 40 5.38 18.18 8.36
C ARG A 40 6.42 18.87 7.47
N ASN A 41 7.31 18.09 6.85
CA ASN A 41 8.50 18.62 6.19
C ASN A 41 8.29 18.96 4.71
N LEU A 42 7.40 18.25 4.02
CA LEU A 42 7.20 18.43 2.57
C LEU A 42 5.91 19.15 2.23
N PHE A 43 4.91 19.08 3.12
CA PHE A 43 3.58 19.60 2.87
C PHE A 43 3.09 20.65 3.89
N ASN A 44 3.99 21.17 4.73
CA ASN A 44 3.67 22.18 5.74
C ASN A 44 2.52 21.77 6.69
N GLY A 45 2.34 20.47 6.93
CA GLY A 45 1.28 19.93 7.79
C GLY A 45 -0.13 20.03 7.20
N GLN A 46 -0.28 20.32 5.91
CA GLN A 46 -1.59 20.62 5.31
C GLN A 46 -2.43 19.39 4.94
N TYR A 47 -1.85 18.18 4.91
CA TYR A 47 -2.60 16.97 4.58
C TYR A 47 -3.02 16.18 5.81
N THR A 48 -4.04 15.33 5.62
CA THR A 48 -4.47 14.32 6.59
C THR A 48 -4.27 12.94 5.98
N ARG A 49 -3.81 11.97 6.76
CA ARG A 49 -3.56 10.61 6.27
C ARG A 49 -4.87 9.93 5.87
N THR A 50 -4.94 9.48 4.63
CA THR A 50 -5.99 8.56 4.16
C THR A 50 -5.94 7.26 4.97
N ARG A 51 -7.09 6.85 5.52
CA ARG A 51 -7.24 5.64 6.36
C ARG A 51 -8.28 4.64 5.84
N SER A 52 -9.04 5.05 4.84
CA SER A 52 -10.06 4.27 4.16
C SER A 52 -10.04 4.62 2.67
N TYR A 53 -10.41 3.67 1.83
CA TYR A 53 -10.67 3.92 0.41
C TYR A 53 -11.67 5.05 0.20
N PHE A 54 -12.64 5.19 1.12
CA PHE A 54 -13.67 6.23 1.13
C PHE A 54 -13.44 7.28 2.24
N SER A 55 -12.17 7.62 2.54
CA SER A 55 -11.86 8.64 3.57
C SER A 55 -12.64 9.95 3.35
N ASN A 56 -13.05 10.61 4.45
CA ASN A 56 -13.82 11.86 4.47
C ASN A 56 -15.29 11.74 3.98
N SER A 57 -15.87 10.53 3.97
CA SER A 57 -17.31 10.33 3.72
C SER A 57 -17.96 9.36 4.73
N ASP A 58 -19.29 9.29 4.68
CA ASP A 58 -20.11 8.36 5.46
C ASP A 58 -19.97 6.89 4.98
N LEU A 59 -19.23 6.65 3.87
CA LEU A 59 -18.93 5.32 3.34
C LEU A 59 -17.63 4.72 3.92
N ALA A 60 -16.88 5.49 4.71
CA ALA A 60 -15.71 4.96 5.38
C ALA A 60 -16.12 3.94 6.45
N ALA A 61 -15.45 2.79 6.51
CA ALA A 61 -15.63 1.83 7.60
C ALA A 61 -15.30 2.47 8.96
N LEU A 62 -16.21 2.31 9.94
CA LEU A 62 -16.11 2.92 11.27
C LEU A 62 -16.41 1.89 12.36
N GLY A 63 -15.41 1.61 13.19
CA GLY A 63 -15.51 0.59 14.23
C GLY A 63 -15.75 -0.81 13.67
N LYS A 64 -16.04 -1.76 14.56
CA LYS A 64 -16.35 -3.14 14.17
C LYS A 64 -17.67 -3.23 13.40
N PRO A 65 -17.75 -4.11 12.39
CA PRO A 65 -18.98 -4.31 11.64
C PRO A 65 -20.10 -4.79 12.55
N LYS A 66 -21.31 -4.28 12.31
CA LYS A 66 -22.52 -4.57 13.11
C LYS A 66 -23.78 -4.43 12.26
N GLY A 67 -24.87 -5.02 12.71
CA GLY A 67 -26.17 -4.90 12.04
C GLY A 67 -26.09 -5.39 10.58
N GLU A 68 -26.54 -4.55 9.65
CA GLU A 68 -26.56 -4.86 8.22
C GLU A 68 -25.16 -5.06 7.62
N GLU A 69 -24.16 -4.29 8.06
CA GLU A 69 -22.77 -4.44 7.57
C GLU A 69 -22.22 -5.82 7.95
N LEU A 70 -22.42 -6.26 9.19
CA LEU A 70 -22.02 -7.59 9.62
C LEU A 70 -22.80 -8.67 8.85
N ALA A 71 -24.12 -8.50 8.65
CA ALA A 71 -24.93 -9.45 7.90
C ALA A 71 -24.46 -9.63 6.45
N VAL A 72 -23.92 -8.57 5.81
CA VAL A 72 -23.31 -8.65 4.48
C VAL A 72 -21.96 -9.36 4.51
N LEU A 73 -21.17 -9.19 5.58
CA LEU A 73 -19.83 -9.80 5.70
C LEU A 73 -19.86 -11.27 6.12
N GLU A 74 -20.83 -11.70 6.93
CA GLU A 74 -20.88 -13.06 7.48
C GLU A 74 -20.80 -14.20 6.44
N PRO A 75 -21.47 -14.12 5.28
CA PRO A 75 -21.34 -15.14 4.22
C PRO A 75 -19.90 -15.34 3.73
N PHE A 76 -19.04 -14.34 3.89
CA PHE A 76 -17.63 -14.36 3.48
C PHE A 76 -16.68 -14.79 4.61
N ARG A 77 -17.19 -15.13 5.80
CA ARG A 77 -16.34 -15.59 6.91
C ARG A 77 -15.53 -16.82 6.49
N GLY A 78 -14.22 -16.78 6.75
CA GLY A 78 -13.27 -17.80 6.33
C GLY A 78 -12.82 -17.70 4.86
N GLN A 79 -13.44 -16.82 4.06
CA GLN A 79 -12.99 -16.48 2.70
C GLN A 79 -12.20 -15.16 2.70
N VAL A 80 -12.54 -14.23 3.58
CA VAL A 80 -11.78 -12.99 3.80
C VAL A 80 -10.97 -13.05 5.11
N PRO A 81 -9.90 -12.26 5.23
CA PRO A 81 -9.14 -12.17 6.48
C PRO A 81 -10.03 -11.84 7.68
N GLU A 82 -9.81 -12.51 8.82
CA GLU A 82 -10.60 -12.27 10.05
C GLU A 82 -10.54 -10.80 10.51
N THR A 83 -9.48 -10.07 10.14
CA THR A 83 -9.33 -8.63 10.39
C THR A 83 -10.46 -7.79 9.80
N VAL A 84 -11.16 -8.26 8.77
CA VAL A 84 -12.35 -7.59 8.20
C VAL A 84 -13.51 -7.52 9.21
N PHE A 85 -13.58 -8.47 10.14
CA PHE A 85 -14.56 -8.47 11.23
C PHE A 85 -14.08 -7.70 12.48
N GLY A 86 -12.88 -7.13 12.42
CA GLY A 86 -12.23 -6.40 13.51
C GLY A 86 -12.44 -4.89 13.45
N GLU A 87 -11.55 -4.16 14.13
CA GLU A 87 -11.49 -2.70 14.00
C GLU A 87 -10.96 -2.33 12.60
N PRO A 88 -11.41 -1.19 12.02
CA PRO A 88 -10.91 -0.75 10.73
C PRO A 88 -9.41 -0.53 10.75
N TYR A 89 -8.77 -0.79 9.61
CA TYR A 89 -7.35 -0.53 9.44
C TYR A 89 -6.98 0.90 9.84
N ALA A 90 -5.94 1.01 10.66
CA ALA A 90 -5.32 2.27 11.03
C ALA A 90 -3.91 2.33 10.42
N PRO A 91 -3.62 3.31 9.53
CA PRO A 91 -2.28 3.54 9.05
C PRO A 91 -1.29 3.72 10.21
N PRO A 92 -0.04 3.25 10.08
CA PRO A 92 1.00 3.51 11.06
C PRO A 92 1.16 5.01 11.35
N VAL A 93 1.34 5.34 12.61
CA VAL A 93 1.58 6.71 13.10
C VAL A 93 2.96 6.77 13.73
N THR A 94 3.67 7.86 13.48
CA THR A 94 4.96 8.19 14.09
C THR A 94 4.90 9.52 14.84
N ASP A 95 5.98 9.91 15.51
CA ASP A 95 6.12 11.24 16.12
C ASP A 95 6.51 12.34 15.10
N GLY A 96 6.74 11.96 13.84
CA GLY A 96 7.17 12.83 12.75
C GLY A 96 8.60 13.36 12.89
N SER A 97 9.43 12.76 13.74
CA SER A 97 10.85 13.11 13.90
C SER A 97 11.72 12.62 12.73
N GLY A 98 11.23 11.69 11.91
CA GLY A 98 12.02 10.97 10.91
C GLY A 98 12.77 9.76 11.50
N TRP A 99 12.56 9.47 12.78
CA TRP A 99 13.12 8.34 13.50
C TRP A 99 12.04 7.34 13.96
N LEU A 100 11.50 6.59 13.00
CA LEU A 100 10.42 5.61 13.20
C LEU A 100 10.91 4.24 13.72
N ARG A 101 11.76 4.22 14.76
CA ARG A 101 12.40 2.99 15.28
C ARG A 101 11.40 1.89 15.66
N GLU A 102 10.32 2.22 16.35
CA GLU A 102 9.31 1.23 16.75
C GLU A 102 8.58 0.62 15.55
N ASN A 103 8.27 1.42 14.53
CA ASN A 103 7.66 0.90 13.30
C ASN A 103 8.62 0.00 12.53
N LEU A 104 9.90 0.38 12.42
CA LEU A 104 10.91 -0.46 11.77
C LEU A 104 11.16 -1.77 12.53
N ARG A 105 11.10 -1.75 13.87
CA ARG A 105 11.18 -2.97 14.69
C ARG A 105 10.01 -3.92 14.42
N ARG A 106 8.78 -3.38 14.35
CA ARG A 106 7.58 -4.15 13.99
C ARG A 106 7.64 -4.67 12.55
N ALA A 107 8.08 -3.84 11.62
CA ALA A 107 8.26 -4.22 10.23
C ALA A 107 9.24 -5.39 10.10
N ASN A 108 10.39 -5.33 10.79
CA ASN A 108 11.35 -6.42 10.79
C ASN A 108 10.79 -7.72 11.36
N ALA A 109 9.98 -7.67 12.43
CA ALA A 109 9.33 -8.87 12.97
C ALA A 109 8.35 -9.49 11.96
N LEU A 110 7.53 -8.67 11.29
CA LEU A 110 6.62 -9.14 10.23
C LEU A 110 7.36 -9.77 9.05
N LEU A 111 8.49 -9.18 8.64
CA LEU A 111 9.35 -9.72 7.59
C LEU A 111 9.95 -11.08 8.00
N GLN A 112 10.40 -11.20 9.25
CA GLN A 112 10.88 -12.48 9.81
C GLN A 112 9.81 -13.56 9.83
N ASP A 113 8.61 -13.23 10.29
CA ASP A 113 7.47 -14.15 10.29
C ASP A 113 7.08 -14.59 8.87
N ALA A 114 7.36 -13.73 7.88
CA ALA A 114 7.14 -13.98 6.46
C ALA A 114 8.33 -14.67 5.75
N GLY A 115 9.33 -15.16 6.48
CA GLY A 115 10.45 -15.93 5.92
C GLY A 115 11.63 -15.09 5.44
N TRP A 116 11.70 -13.80 5.77
CA TRP A 116 12.83 -12.94 5.42
C TRP A 116 13.78 -12.75 6.59
N ALA A 117 15.08 -12.73 6.31
CA ALA A 117 16.12 -12.53 7.31
C ALA A 117 17.08 -11.41 6.89
N VAL A 118 17.63 -10.69 7.86
CA VAL A 118 18.71 -9.74 7.58
C VAL A 118 20.04 -10.48 7.70
N GLN A 119 20.78 -10.57 6.59
CA GLN A 119 22.12 -11.15 6.49
C GLN A 119 23.04 -10.14 5.81
N ASP A 120 24.22 -9.87 6.40
CA ASP A 120 25.18 -8.89 5.89
C ASP A 120 24.57 -7.51 5.53
N PHE A 121 23.69 -7.02 6.42
CA PHE A 121 22.92 -5.78 6.26
C PHE A 121 21.93 -5.76 5.08
N GLN A 122 21.64 -6.91 4.48
CA GLN A 122 20.66 -7.07 3.41
C GLN A 122 19.50 -7.95 3.86
N LEU A 123 18.28 -7.58 3.50
CA LEU A 123 17.11 -8.43 3.65
C LEU A 123 17.16 -9.49 2.56
N VAL A 124 17.17 -10.75 2.95
CA VAL A 124 17.22 -11.90 2.06
C VAL A 124 16.14 -12.89 2.45
N ASP A 125 15.66 -13.64 1.47
CA ASP A 125 14.81 -14.80 1.70
C ASP A 125 15.61 -15.83 2.52
N ALA A 126 15.03 -16.31 3.63
CA ALA A 126 15.76 -17.12 4.60
C ALA A 126 16.11 -18.52 4.09
N GLU A 127 15.40 -19.03 3.07
CA GLU A 127 15.61 -20.35 2.50
C GLU A 127 16.58 -20.30 1.32
N THR A 128 16.41 -19.33 0.43
CA THR A 128 17.13 -19.22 -0.84
C THR A 128 18.33 -18.27 -0.79
N GLY A 129 18.36 -17.36 0.18
CA GLY A 129 19.34 -16.27 0.25
C GLY A 129 19.14 -15.19 -0.82
N ALA A 130 18.03 -15.23 -1.57
CA ALA A 130 17.74 -14.23 -2.60
C ALA A 130 17.44 -12.87 -1.94
N PRO A 131 18.06 -11.77 -2.39
CA PRO A 131 17.84 -10.45 -1.79
C PRO A 131 16.44 -9.91 -2.10
N PHE A 132 15.82 -9.26 -1.11
CA PHE A 132 14.56 -8.54 -1.29
C PHE A 132 14.81 -7.27 -2.10
N ARG A 133 14.37 -7.29 -3.37
CA ARG A 133 14.60 -6.20 -4.32
C ARG A 133 13.33 -5.81 -5.05
N PHE A 134 13.13 -4.51 -5.26
CA PHE A 134 12.03 -4.04 -6.10
C PHE A 134 12.25 -2.64 -6.66
N GLU A 135 11.51 -2.33 -7.71
CA GLU A 135 11.46 -1.00 -8.33
C GLU A 135 10.20 -0.22 -7.93
N ILE A 136 10.39 1.06 -7.60
CA ILE A 136 9.30 2.04 -7.47
C ILE A 136 9.24 2.87 -8.75
N LEU A 137 8.20 2.63 -9.56
CA LEU A 137 7.98 3.32 -10.83
C LEU A 137 7.28 4.67 -10.62
N LEU A 138 7.89 5.74 -11.14
CA LEU A 138 7.37 7.09 -11.11
C LEU A 138 7.29 7.68 -12.52
N VAL A 139 6.29 8.54 -12.74
CA VAL A 139 6.17 9.36 -13.96
C VAL A 139 6.42 10.85 -13.70
N SER A 140 6.23 11.31 -12.46
CA SER A 140 6.38 12.70 -12.09
C SER A 140 7.55 12.89 -11.13
N PRO A 141 8.52 13.78 -11.44
CA PRO A 141 9.63 14.11 -10.55
C PRO A 141 9.16 14.62 -9.18
N ALA A 142 7.96 15.22 -9.11
CA ALA A 142 7.41 15.75 -7.87
C ALA A 142 7.18 14.67 -6.79
N PHE A 143 7.11 13.39 -7.16
CA PHE A 143 7.02 12.29 -6.21
C PHE A 143 8.37 11.82 -5.68
N GLU A 144 9.49 12.13 -6.32
CA GLU A 144 10.81 11.71 -5.84
C GLU A 144 11.08 12.23 -4.43
N ARG A 145 10.73 13.50 -4.15
CA ARG A 145 10.88 14.08 -2.81
C ARG A 145 10.08 13.33 -1.72
N ILE A 146 9.00 12.64 -2.10
CA ILE A 146 8.14 11.86 -1.20
C ILE A 146 8.68 10.43 -1.06
N VAL A 147 9.13 9.84 -2.17
CA VAL A 147 9.60 8.45 -2.23
C VAL A 147 11.00 8.28 -1.65
N LEU A 148 11.93 9.22 -1.90
CA LEU A 148 13.31 9.09 -1.43
C LEU A 148 13.46 8.97 0.11
N PRO A 149 12.69 9.70 0.94
CA PRO A 149 12.63 9.45 2.38
C PRO A 149 12.12 8.05 2.74
N TYR A 150 11.10 7.55 2.02
CA TYR A 150 10.57 6.21 2.21
C TYR A 150 11.61 5.13 1.89
N VAL A 151 12.30 5.27 0.75
CA VAL A 151 13.45 4.43 0.36
C VAL A 151 14.54 4.42 1.43
N ARG A 152 14.85 5.57 2.03
CA ARG A 152 15.82 5.63 3.14
C ARG A 152 15.39 4.79 4.33
N ASN A 153 14.09 4.73 4.63
CA ASN A 153 13.55 3.89 5.70
C ASN A 153 13.56 2.41 5.32
N LEU A 154 13.22 2.07 4.08
CA LEU A 154 13.29 0.71 3.56
C LEU A 154 14.72 0.15 3.62
N LYS A 155 15.73 0.94 3.26
CA LYS A 155 17.15 0.57 3.40
C LYS A 155 17.55 0.23 4.84
N ARG A 156 16.90 0.80 5.86
CA ARG A 156 17.16 0.43 7.26
C ARG A 156 16.64 -0.98 7.61
N LEU A 157 15.73 -1.52 6.81
CA LEU A 157 15.28 -2.91 6.88
C LEU A 157 16.16 -3.85 6.05
N GLY A 158 17.21 -3.34 5.39
CA GLY A 158 18.08 -4.12 4.50
C GLY A 158 17.52 -4.31 3.09
N ILE A 159 16.40 -3.66 2.76
CA ILE A 159 15.76 -3.77 1.44
C ILE A 159 16.58 -3.00 0.39
N GLU A 160 16.79 -3.62 -0.77
CA GLU A 160 17.40 -2.97 -1.93
C GLU A 160 16.32 -2.54 -2.94
N ASP A 161 15.88 -1.30 -2.84
CA ASP A 161 14.93 -0.71 -3.76
C ASP A 161 15.58 0.30 -4.73
N LYS A 162 14.92 0.52 -5.87
CA LYS A 162 15.32 1.53 -6.87
C LYS A 162 14.13 2.39 -7.26
N VAL A 163 14.33 3.71 -7.28
CA VAL A 163 13.35 4.65 -7.84
C VAL A 163 13.63 4.81 -9.32
N ARG A 164 12.61 4.58 -10.16
CA ARG A 164 12.69 4.70 -11.61
C ARG A 164 11.71 5.75 -12.09
N LEU A 165 12.22 6.92 -12.45
CA LEU A 165 11.48 7.94 -13.17
C LEU A 165 11.52 7.65 -14.67
N VAL A 166 10.35 7.61 -15.31
CA VAL A 166 10.20 7.35 -16.75
C VAL A 166 9.32 8.42 -17.42
N ASP A 167 9.37 8.51 -18.74
CA ASP A 167 8.42 9.32 -19.51
C ASP A 167 7.01 8.71 -19.50
N GLU A 168 6.02 9.53 -19.87
CA GLU A 168 4.60 9.16 -19.82
C GLU A 168 4.26 7.94 -20.71
N ASN A 169 4.88 7.82 -21.90
CA ASN A 169 4.61 6.70 -22.80
C ASN A 169 5.14 5.40 -22.19
N GLN A 170 6.36 5.41 -21.64
CA GLN A 170 6.91 4.26 -20.93
C GLN A 170 6.05 3.90 -19.71
N TYR A 171 5.62 4.89 -18.93
CA TYR A 171 4.75 4.67 -17.77
C TYR A 171 3.43 4.00 -18.15
N ILE A 172 2.73 4.52 -19.16
CA ILE A 172 1.45 3.96 -19.64
C ILE A 172 1.63 2.54 -20.14
N ASN A 173 2.69 2.25 -20.90
CA ASN A 173 2.95 0.92 -21.42
C ASN A 173 3.18 -0.10 -20.28
N ARG A 174 4.02 0.26 -19.29
CA ARG A 174 4.28 -0.58 -18.12
C ARG A 174 3.06 -0.76 -17.23
N PHE A 175 2.31 0.31 -16.99
CA PHE A 175 1.01 0.27 -16.31
C PHE A 175 0.04 -0.72 -16.98
N ARG A 176 -0.12 -0.63 -18.31
CA ARG A 176 -1.06 -1.50 -19.06
C ARG A 176 -0.68 -2.98 -19.00
N GLN A 177 0.60 -3.27 -18.86
CA GLN A 177 1.14 -4.62 -18.79
C GLN A 177 1.32 -5.11 -17.34
N PHE A 178 0.93 -4.30 -16.35
CA PHE A 178 1.25 -4.52 -14.93
C PHE A 178 2.76 -4.75 -14.67
N ASP A 179 3.62 -4.17 -15.52
CA ASP A 179 5.07 -4.28 -15.41
C ASP A 179 5.64 -3.23 -14.45
N PHE A 180 5.33 -3.41 -13.17
CA PHE A 180 5.89 -2.64 -12.08
C PHE A 180 5.90 -3.51 -10.82
N ASP A 181 6.75 -3.18 -9.86
CA ASP A 181 6.69 -3.80 -8.54
C ASP A 181 5.85 -2.91 -7.63
N MET A 182 6.22 -1.64 -7.52
CA MET A 182 5.47 -0.63 -6.78
C MET A 182 5.29 0.64 -7.62
N MET A 183 4.16 1.31 -7.47
CA MET A 183 3.90 2.61 -8.12
C MET A 183 3.04 3.52 -7.25
N VAL A 184 2.98 4.80 -7.56
CA VAL A 184 2.01 5.71 -6.93
C VAL A 184 0.76 5.80 -7.79
N TRP A 185 -0.40 5.57 -7.18
CA TRP A 185 -1.69 5.68 -7.87
C TRP A 185 -2.74 6.36 -7.02
N VAL A 186 -3.78 6.88 -7.68
CA VAL A 186 -4.97 7.45 -7.06
C VAL A 186 -6.20 6.73 -7.60
N TRP A 187 -6.92 6.04 -6.72
CA TRP A 187 -8.29 5.61 -7.02
C TRP A 187 -9.26 6.70 -6.56
N GLY A 188 -9.84 7.40 -7.53
CA GLY A 188 -10.92 8.34 -7.26
C GLY A 188 -12.17 7.59 -6.80
N GLN A 189 -12.89 8.15 -5.83
CA GLN A 189 -14.13 7.58 -5.31
C GLN A 189 -15.26 8.59 -5.43
N SER A 190 -16.45 8.11 -5.79
CA SER A 190 -17.69 8.90 -5.83
C SER A 190 -18.47 8.73 -4.52
N GLU A 191 -19.45 9.60 -4.27
CA GLU A 191 -20.40 9.45 -3.16
C GLU A 191 -21.37 8.27 -3.36
N THR A 192 -21.46 7.77 -4.59
CA THR A 192 -22.30 6.64 -4.98
C THR A 192 -21.44 5.68 -5.81
N PRO A 193 -20.62 4.84 -5.18
CA PRO A 193 -19.76 3.91 -5.90
C PRO A 193 -20.60 2.97 -6.77
N GLY A 194 -20.14 2.74 -8.00
CA GLY A 194 -20.86 2.00 -9.02
C GLY A 194 -19.97 1.02 -9.77
N ASN A 195 -20.18 0.94 -11.09
CA ASN A 195 -19.53 -0.06 -11.94
C ASN A 195 -18.00 0.07 -11.95
N GLU A 196 -17.45 1.24 -11.66
CA GLU A 196 -16.01 1.45 -11.58
C GLU A 196 -15.33 0.61 -10.49
N GLN A 197 -16.06 0.16 -9.46
CA GLN A 197 -15.48 -0.73 -8.43
C GLN A 197 -15.09 -2.09 -9.01
N TYR A 198 -15.80 -2.59 -10.03
CA TYR A 198 -15.42 -3.82 -10.73
C TYR A 198 -14.09 -3.67 -11.46
N GLU A 199 -13.86 -2.51 -12.08
CA GLU A 199 -12.58 -2.18 -12.73
C GLU A 199 -11.41 -2.04 -11.73
N TYR A 200 -11.71 -1.75 -10.46
CA TYR A 200 -10.69 -1.54 -9.43
C TYR A 200 -10.34 -2.83 -8.69
N TRP A 201 -11.32 -3.70 -8.40
CA TRP A 201 -11.14 -4.78 -7.41
C TRP A 201 -11.53 -6.17 -7.91
N SER A 202 -12.23 -6.31 -9.03
CA SER A 202 -12.70 -7.64 -9.45
C SER A 202 -11.55 -8.54 -9.91
N GLN A 203 -11.75 -9.86 -9.74
CA GLN A 203 -10.86 -10.89 -10.26
C GLN A 203 -10.65 -10.76 -11.78
N ALA A 204 -11.73 -10.51 -12.55
CA ALA A 204 -11.65 -10.32 -14.00
C ALA A 204 -10.79 -9.12 -14.39
N ALA A 205 -10.88 -8.01 -13.63
CA ALA A 205 -10.01 -6.86 -13.83
C ALA A 205 -8.55 -7.20 -13.50
N ALA A 206 -8.26 -8.05 -12.52
CA ALA A 206 -6.89 -8.42 -12.16
C ALA A 206 -6.13 -9.07 -13.34
N ASP A 207 -6.84 -9.77 -14.22
CA ASP A 207 -6.29 -10.47 -15.38
C ASP A 207 -6.42 -9.66 -16.69
N SER A 208 -7.09 -8.50 -16.66
CA SER A 208 -7.32 -7.66 -17.84
C SER A 208 -6.24 -6.59 -17.97
N ALA A 209 -5.47 -6.64 -19.07
CA ALA A 209 -4.44 -5.66 -19.37
C ALA A 209 -5.01 -4.24 -19.45
N GLY A 210 -4.39 -3.31 -18.72
CA GLY A 210 -4.81 -1.90 -18.66
C GLY A 210 -5.99 -1.62 -17.74
N SER A 211 -6.51 -2.61 -17.02
CA SER A 211 -7.49 -2.37 -15.96
C SER A 211 -6.89 -1.54 -14.81
N ARG A 212 -7.76 -1.12 -13.89
CA ARG A 212 -7.36 -0.34 -12.70
C ARG A 212 -7.23 -1.20 -11.44
N ASN A 213 -7.28 -2.52 -11.58
CA ASN A 213 -6.88 -3.46 -10.52
C ASN A 213 -5.36 -3.62 -10.49
N LEU A 214 -4.69 -2.52 -10.11
CA LEU A 214 -3.24 -2.42 -10.12
C LEU A 214 -2.59 -3.24 -9.01
N ALA A 215 -3.27 -3.37 -7.88
CA ALA A 215 -2.79 -4.20 -6.79
C ALA A 215 -2.85 -5.69 -7.15
N GLY A 216 -3.74 -6.11 -8.06
CA GLY A 216 -3.92 -7.52 -8.41
C GLY A 216 -4.77 -8.27 -7.39
N VAL A 217 -5.80 -7.62 -6.84
CA VAL A 217 -6.75 -8.24 -5.90
C VAL A 217 -7.53 -9.34 -6.62
N ARG A 218 -7.60 -10.54 -6.02
CA ARG A 218 -8.27 -11.70 -6.61
C ARG A 218 -9.09 -12.51 -5.60
N ASP A 219 -9.53 -11.88 -4.52
CA ASP A 219 -10.30 -12.55 -3.45
C ASP A 219 -11.79 -12.67 -3.79
#